data_AF-A0A916GEA6-F1
#
_entry.id   AF-A0A916GEA6-F1
#
_cell.length_a   1.000
_cell.length_b   1.000
_cell.length_c   1.000
_cell.angle_alpha   90.00
_cell.angle_beta   90.00
_cell.angle_gamma   90.00
#
_symmetry.space_group_name_H-M   'P 1'
#
loop_
_entity.id
_entity.type
_entity.pdbx_description
1 polymer ?
#
loop_
_entity_poly.entity_id
_entity_poly.type
_entity_poly.pdbx_seq_one_letter_code
_entity_poly.pdbx_strand_id
1 'polypeptide(L)' 'RIVHGKGTGALMRGVREYLDGHPLVREFRPGEPFEGGEGATVVTLR' A
#
# COMPACT_ATOMS: atom_id res chain seq x y z
N ARG A 1 5.86 -4.67 2.43
CA ARG A 1 4.47 -4.90 1.96
C ARG A 1 3.53 -4.74 3.14
N ILE A 2 2.44 -3.99 2.96
CA ILE A 2 1.39 -3.76 3.96
C ILE A 2 0.13 -4.49 3.48
N VAL A 3 -0.38 -5.43 4.28
CA VAL A 3 -1.63 -6.13 3.99
C VAL A 3 -2.73 -5.48 4.80
N HIS A 4 -3.67 -4.84 4.11
CA HIS A 4 -4.81 -4.14 4.71
C HIS A 4 -6.15 -4.78 4.35
N GLY A 5 -6.15 -5.76 3.43
CA GLY A 5 -7.37 -6.35 2.89
C GLY A 5 -8.10 -5.40 1.94
N LYS A 6 -9.17 -5.90 1.31
CA LYS A 6 -10.00 -5.11 0.38
C LYS A 6 -11.10 -4.36 1.15
N GLY A 7 -11.97 -5.07 1.86
CA GLY A 7 -13.02 -4.50 2.71
C GLY A 7 -13.76 -3.33 2.04
N THR A 8 -14.00 -2.25 2.79
CA THR A 8 -14.54 -0.97 2.29
C THR A 8 -13.49 -0.07 1.62
N GLY A 9 -12.23 -0.52 1.56
CA GLY A 9 -11.09 0.26 1.08
C GLY A 9 -10.63 1.37 2.04
N ALA A 10 -11.25 1.54 3.21
CA ALA A 10 -10.90 2.61 4.15
C ALA A 10 -9.42 2.54 4.59
N LEU A 11 -8.96 1.35 5.00
CA LEU A 11 -7.56 1.16 5.41
C LEU A 11 -6.59 1.28 4.23
N MET A 12 -6.98 0.84 3.03
CA MET A 12 -6.18 1.04 1.81
C MET A 12 -5.94 2.53 1.54
N ARG A 13 -7.00 3.36 1.59
CA ARG A 13 -6.90 4.80 1.36
C ARG A 13 -6.02 5.47 2.40
N GLY A 14 -6.28 5.21 3.69
CA GLY A 14 -5.48 5.78 4.78
C GLY A 14 -4.01 5.37 4.73
N VAL A 15 -3.71 4.11 4.38
CA VAL A 15 -2.32 3.65 4.18
C VAL A 15 -1.67 4.40 3.01
N ARG A 16 -2.35 4.53 1.86
CA ARG A 16 -1.78 5.22 0.69
C ARG A 16 -1.57 6.71 0.94
N GLU A 17 -2.50 7.39 1.61
CA GLU A 17 -2.34 8.78 2.04
C GLU A 17 -1.16 8.96 2.99
N TYR A 18 -0.98 8.05 3.97
CA TYR A 18 0.14 8.12 4.90
C TYR A 18 1.51 7.92 4.21
N LEU A 19 1.56 7.06 3.19
CA LEU A 19 2.79 6.79 2.44
C LEU A 19 3.14 7.91 1.46
N ASP A 20 2.15 8.68 1.00
CA ASP A 20 2.36 9.76 0.05
C ASP A 20 3.22 10.88 0.66
N GLY A 21 4.34 11.18 -0.01
CA GLY A 21 5.34 12.13 0.50
C GLY A 21 6.14 11.67 1.72
N HIS A 22 5.97 10.44 2.22
CA HIS A 22 6.69 9.98 3.42
C HIS A 22 8.21 9.92 3.17
N PRO A 23 9.06 10.50 4.04
CA PRO A 23 10.50 10.69 3.76
C PRO A 23 11.31 9.39 3.60
N LEU A 24 10.80 8.28 4.13
CA LEU A 24 11.43 6.95 3.99
C LEU A 24 10.90 6.15 2.80
N VAL A 25 9.85 6.63 2.12
CA VAL A 25 9.24 5.95 0.98
C VAL A 25 9.86 6.49 -0.31
N ARG A 26 10.30 5.58 -1.16
CA ARG A 26 10.73 5.90 -2.53
C ARG A 26 9.52 5.88 -3.48
N GLU A 27 8.71 4.83 -3.39
CA GLU A 27 7.50 4.63 -4.18
C GLU A 27 6.60 3.57 -3.51
N PHE A 28 5.32 3.55 -3.89
CA PHE A 28 4.39 2.50 -3.51
C PHE A 28 3.42 2.19 -4.64
N ARG A 29 2.90 0.96 -4.66
CA ARG A 29 1.94 0.48 -5.67
C ARG A 29 0.96 -0.55 -5.07
N PRO A 30 -0.19 -0.83 -5.72
CA PRO A 30 -0.97 -2.03 -5.42
C PRO A 30 -0.11 -3.30 -5.56
N GLY A 31 -0.40 -4.33 -4.78
CA GLY A 31 0.22 -5.64 -4.95
C GLY A 31 -0.22 -6.32 -6.25
N GLU A 32 0.66 -7.14 -6.82
CA GLU A 32 0.31 -8.09 -7.89
C GLU A 32 -0.64 -9.18 -7.36
N PRO A 33 -1.33 -9.96 -8.23
CA PRO A 33 -2.25 -11.01 -7.78
C PRO A 33 -1.67 -11.97 -6.74
N PHE A 34 -0.41 -12.38 -6.90
CA PHE A 34 0.30 -13.25 -5.97
C PHE A 34 0.84 -12.54 -4.71
N GLU A 35 0.87 -11.20 -4.71
CA GLU A 35 1.27 -10.38 -3.56
C GLU A 35 0.07 -9.98 -2.68
N GLY A 36 -1.15 -10.35 -3.07
CA GLY A 36 -2.40 -9.98 -2.39
C GLY A 36 -3.30 -9.02 -3.19
N GLY A 37 -2.90 -8.67 -4.42
CA GLY A 37 -3.64 -7.79 -5.31
C GLY A 37 -3.84 -6.41 -4.69
N GLU A 38 -5.00 -5.80 -4.98
CA GLU A 38 -5.42 -4.56 -4.34
C GLU A 38 -5.54 -4.62 -2.82
N GLY A 39 -5.62 -5.82 -2.21
CA GLY A 39 -5.66 -5.97 -0.75
C GLY A 39 -4.33 -5.72 -0.06
N ALA A 40 -3.27 -5.44 -0.82
CA ALA A 40 -1.95 -5.13 -0.31
C ALA A 40 -1.37 -3.89 -1.02
N THR A 41 -0.57 -3.13 -0.28
CA THR A 41 0.27 -2.06 -0.82
C THR A 41 1.74 -2.48 -0.69
N VAL A 42 2.44 -2.54 -1.81
CA VAL A 42 3.87 -2.81 -1.87
C VAL A 42 4.59 -1.46 -1.81
N VAL A 43 5.60 -1.36 -0.95
CA VAL A 43 6.32 -0.12 -0.65
C VAL A 43 7.80 -0.38 -0.86
N THR A 44 8.44 0.47 -1.64
CA THR A 44 9.89 0.52 -1.80
C THR A 44 10.40 1.64 -0.90
N LEU A 45 11.32 1.32 0.01
CA LEU A 45 11.96 2.30 0.89
C LEU A 45 13.18 2.92 0.22
N ARG A 46 13.65 4.06 0.75
CA ARG A 46 14.93 4.67 0.35
C ARG A 46 16.12 3.86 0.85
#